data_AF-A0A6P7GT15-F1
#
_entry.id   AF-A0A6P7GT15-F1
#
_cell.length_a   1.000
_cell.length_b   1.000
_cell.length_c   1.000
_cell.angle_alpha   90.00
_cell.angle_beta   90.00
_cell.angle_gamma   90.00
#
_symmetry.space_group_name_H-M   'P 1'
#
loop_
_entity.id
_entity.type
_entity.pdbx_description
1 polymer ?
#
loop_
_entity_poly.entity_id
_entity_poly.type
_entity_poly.pdbx_seq_one_letter_code
_entity_poly.pdbx_strand_id
1 'polypeptide(L)'
;MTFLIQRCFMSSSQKVKLINVKVGWMKADDQTILALHSRVITHNPRITVNHDDNLKTWQLRIRQLKESDRGCYMCQINTGEMKKQYGCIDVH
;
A
#
# COMPACT_ATOMS: atom_id res chain seq x y z
N MET A 1 14.45 -12.09 4.65
CA MET A 1 13.00 -12.39 4.64
C MET A 1 12.22 -11.14 4.25
N THR A 2 11.18 -11.28 3.41
CA THR A 2 10.31 -10.18 2.95
C THR A 2 8.92 -10.36 3.54
N PHE A 3 8.40 -9.35 4.22
CA PHE A 3 7.07 -9.32 4.82
C PHE A 3 6.10 -8.52 3.96
N LEU A 4 4.85 -8.98 3.91
CA LEU A 4 3.75 -8.26 3.28
C LEU A 4 3.10 -7.37 4.34
N ILE A 5 3.15 -6.06 4.11
CA ILE A 5 2.54 -5.06 5.00
C ILE A 5 1.03 -5.04 4.80
N GLN A 6 0.62 -4.90 3.54
CA GLN A 6 -0.79 -4.72 3.19
C GLN A 6 -1.03 -5.09 1.72
N ARG A 7 -2.22 -5.65 1.47
CA ARG A 7 -2.80 -5.76 0.12
C ARG A 7 -3.85 -4.66 -0.05
N CYS A 8 -3.81 -3.97 -1.17
CA CYS A 8 -4.79 -2.99 -1.58
C CYS A 8 -5.54 -3.54 -2.79
N PHE A 9 -6.86 -3.52 -2.76
CA PHE A 9 -7.70 -3.97 -3.87
C PHE A 9 -8.99 -3.15 -3.91
N MET A 10 -9.58 -3.01 -5.09
CA MET A 10 -10.88 -2.35 -5.20
C MET A 10 -12.00 -3.27 -4.73
N SER A 11 -12.72 -2.90 -3.66
CA SER A 11 -13.89 -3.66 -3.22
C SER A 11 -14.97 -3.67 -4.32
N SER A 12 -15.59 -4.84 -4.54
CA SER A 12 -16.62 -5.10 -5.56
C SER A 12 -17.91 -4.29 -5.41
N SER A 13 -18.09 -3.57 -4.31
CA SER A 13 -19.33 -2.85 -3.99
C SER A 13 -19.56 -1.57 -4.81
N GLN A 14 -18.65 -1.18 -5.70
CA GLN A 14 -18.82 0.01 -6.53
C GLN A 14 -18.39 -0.27 -7.98
N LYS A 15 -19.30 -0.05 -8.93
CA LYS A 15 -19.04 -0.11 -10.39
C LYS A 15 -18.12 1.04 -10.80
N VAL A 16 -16.83 0.94 -10.50
CA VAL A 16 -15.84 1.95 -10.88
C VAL A 16 -15.12 1.49 -12.14
N LYS A 17 -15.06 2.37 -13.14
CA LYS A 17 -14.30 2.17 -14.39
C LYS A 17 -12.81 2.14 -14.04
N LEU A 18 -12.20 0.96 -14.10
CA LEU A 18 -10.80 0.65 -13.73
C LEU A 18 -9.73 1.26 -14.65
N ILE A 19 -10.11 2.16 -15.56
CA ILE A 19 -9.20 2.70 -16.57
C ILE A 19 -8.45 3.85 -15.90
N ASN A 20 -7.22 3.60 -15.44
CA ASN A 20 -6.27 4.54 -14.81
C ASN A 20 -6.42 4.79 -13.30
N VAL A 21 -6.55 3.72 -12.51
CA VAL A 21 -6.53 3.83 -11.05
C VAL A 21 -5.11 4.09 -10.54
N LYS A 22 -4.93 5.18 -9.78
CA LYS A 22 -3.67 5.48 -9.09
C LYS A 22 -3.78 5.10 -7.61
N VAL A 23 -2.78 4.37 -7.11
CA VAL A 23 -2.73 3.94 -5.70
C VAL A 23 -1.57 4.65 -5.01
N GLY A 24 -1.80 5.23 -3.84
CA GLY A 24 -0.77 5.78 -2.97
C GLY A 24 -0.60 4.92 -1.72
N TRP A 25 0.63 4.76 -1.27
CA TRP A 25 0.99 4.07 -0.03
C TRP A 25 1.56 5.08 0.95
N MET A 26 1.04 5.11 2.16
CA MET A 26 1.45 6.06 3.19
C MET A 26 1.54 5.39 4.55
N LYS A 27 2.36 5.95 5.44
CA LYS A 27 2.27 5.67 6.87
C LYS A 27 1.01 6.36 7.41
N ALA A 28 0.20 5.67 8.20
CA ALA A 28 -1.14 6.15 8.54
C ALA A 28 -1.14 7.22 9.65
N ASP A 29 -0.12 7.21 10.51
CA ASP A 29 0.08 8.12 11.64
C ASP A 29 0.37 9.56 11.21
N ASP A 30 1.29 9.73 10.26
CA ASP A 30 1.79 11.05 9.83
C ASP A 30 1.51 11.35 8.35
N GLN A 31 0.83 10.44 7.66
CA GLN A 31 0.54 10.52 6.22
C GLN A 31 1.79 10.60 5.33
N THR A 32 2.95 10.14 5.81
CA THR A 32 4.19 10.10 5.03
C THR A 32 4.02 9.20 3.81
N ILE A 33 4.29 9.75 2.62
CA ILE A 33 4.22 9.01 1.36
C ILE A 33 5.38 8.02 1.26
N LEU A 34 5.05 6.74 1.12
CA LEU A 34 6.00 5.65 0.95
C LEU A 34 6.20 5.32 -0.54
N ALA A 35 5.12 5.22 -1.28
CA ALA A 35 5.15 4.88 -2.69
C ALA A 35 3.92 5.42 -3.43
N LEU A 36 4.08 5.68 -4.72
CA LEU A 36 3.02 6.10 -5.62
C LEU A 36 2.97 5.13 -6.80
N HIS A 37 1.84 4.44 -6.93
CA HIS A 37 1.61 3.38 -7.90
C HIS A 37 2.67 2.28 -7.77
N SER A 38 3.50 2.06 -8.79
CA SER A 38 4.61 1.11 -8.81
C SER A 38 5.96 1.71 -8.41
N ARG A 39 6.01 3.01 -8.10
CA ARG A 39 7.25 3.72 -7.77
C ARG A 39 7.38 3.97 -6.27
N VAL A 40 8.49 3.51 -5.70
CA VAL A 40 8.86 3.84 -4.31
C VAL A 40 9.38 5.28 -4.24
N ILE A 41 8.90 6.04 -3.25
CA ILE A 41 9.26 7.45 -3.02
C ILE A 41 10.07 7.61 -1.74
N THR A 42 9.80 6.77 -0.72
CA THR A 42 10.58 6.77 0.53
C THR A 42 12.06 6.45 0.28
N HIS A 43 12.92 7.04 1.09
CA HIS A 43 14.36 6.73 1.13
C HIS A 43 14.66 5.38 1.81
N ASN A 44 13.67 4.70 2.41
CA ASN A 44 13.89 3.40 3.04
C ASN A 44 14.02 2.30 1.97
N PRO A 45 15.23 1.75 1.72
CA PRO A 45 15.46 0.80 0.63
C PRO A 45 14.82 -0.57 0.88
N ARG A 46 14.30 -0.80 2.10
CA ARG A 46 13.63 -2.04 2.48
C ARG A 46 12.19 -2.09 1.99
N ILE A 47 11.60 -0.94 1.65
CA ILE A 47 10.23 -0.84 1.15
C ILE A 47 10.21 -1.15 -0.34
N THR A 48 9.29 -2.03 -0.72
CA THR A 48 9.03 -2.39 -2.13
C THR A 48 7.54 -2.43 -2.37
N VAL A 49 7.14 -2.12 -3.60
CA VAL A 49 5.76 -2.26 -4.05
C VAL A 49 5.69 -3.28 -5.17
N ASN A 50 4.62 -4.05 -5.19
CA ASN A 50 4.32 -4.97 -6.27
C ASN A 50 2.87 -4.76 -6.73
N HIS A 51 2.62 -4.88 -8.03
CA HIS A 51 1.28 -4.86 -8.60
C HIS A 51 1.02 -6.16 -9.31
N ASP A 52 -0.02 -6.88 -8.89
CA ASP A 52 -0.50 -8.06 -9.58
C ASP A 52 -1.65 -7.63 -10.50
N ASP A 53 -1.34 -7.47 -11.80
CA ASP A 53 -2.32 -7.06 -12.82
C ASP A 53 -3.46 -8.07 -12.98
N ASN A 54 -3.19 -9.36 -12.78
CA ASN A 54 -4.20 -10.42 -12.90
C ASN A 54 -5.21 -10.36 -11.75
N LEU A 55 -4.73 -10.13 -10.53
CA LEU A 55 -5.55 -10.02 -9.33
C LEU A 55 -6.03 -8.59 -9.03
N LYS A 56 -5.63 -7.60 -9.85
CA LYS A 56 -5.87 -6.16 -9.63
C LYS A 56 -5.57 -5.73 -8.18
N THR A 57 -4.44 -6.24 -7.67
CA THR A 57 -4.07 -6.12 -6.27
C THR A 57 -2.69 -5.48 -6.16
N TRP A 58 -2.59 -4.39 -5.40
CA TRP A 58 -1.33 -3.75 -5.07
C TRP A 58 -0.84 -4.25 -3.72
N GLN A 59 0.46 -4.41 -3.57
CA GLN A 59 1.09 -4.93 -2.36
C GLN A 59 2.22 -4.03 -1.91
N LEU A 60 2.19 -3.64 -0.63
CA LEU A 60 3.31 -2.99 0.03
C LEU A 60 4.07 -4.04 0.84
N ARG A 61 5.39 -4.10 0.64
CA ARG A 61 6.25 -5.11 1.26
C ARG A 61 7.48 -4.45 1.89
N ILE A 62 7.96 -5.05 2.97
CA ILE A 62 9.19 -4.63 3.66
C ILE A 62 10.13 -5.82 3.84
N ARG A 63 11.41 -5.62 3.54
CA ARG A 63 12.47 -6.60 3.82
C ARG A 63 13.10 -6.32 5.17
N GLN A 64 13.57 -7.36 5.86
CA GLN A 64 14.27 -7.23 7.14
C GLN A 64 13.47 -6.35 8.13
N LEU A 65 12.29 -6.85 8.51
CA LEU A 65 11.38 -6.17 9.42
C LEU A 65 12.08 -5.88 10.76
N LYS A 66 11.88 -4.68 11.28
CA LYS A 66 12.44 -4.21 12.56
C LYS A 66 11.30 -3.74 13.45
N GLU A 67 11.51 -3.74 14.76
CA GLU A 67 10.54 -3.19 15.73
C GLU A 67 10.13 -1.74 15.40
N SER A 68 11.07 -0.94 14.88
CA SER A 68 10.80 0.44 14.43
C SER A 68 9.80 0.56 13.27
N ASP A 69 9.55 -0.53 12.55
CA ASP A 69 8.59 -0.56 11.44
C ASP A 69 7.16 -0.84 11.91
N ARG A 70 6.97 -1.12 13.21
CA ARG A 70 5.66 -1.27 13.84
C ARG A 70 4.81 -0.03 13.56
N GLY A 71 3.56 -0.27 13.19
CA GLY A 71 2.61 0.80 12.93
C GLY A 71 1.60 0.44 11.86
N CYS A 72 0.69 1.37 11.61
CA CYS A 72 -0.34 1.23 10.59
C CYS A 72 0.08 1.93 9.31
N TYR A 73 -0.20 1.26 8.21
CA TYR A 73 0.03 1.71 6.85
C TYR A 73 -1.33 1.85 6.18
N MET A 74 -1.41 2.79 5.24
CA MET A 74 -2.62 3.02 4.47
C MET A 74 -2.33 2.92 2.97
N CYS A 75 -3.27 2.32 2.25
CA CYS A 75 -3.37 2.46 0.82
C CYS A 75 -4.54 3.39 0.48
N GLN A 76 -4.30 4.31 -0.43
CA GLN A 76 -5.28 5.23 -0.95
C GLN A 76 -5.47 4.97 -2.44
N ILE A 77 -6.69 4.61 -2.84
CA ILE A 77 -7.07 4.38 -4.22
C ILE A 77 -7.78 5.65 -4.72
N ASN A 78 -7.14 6.35 -5.65
CA ASN A 78 -7.67 7.56 -6.26
C ASN A 78 -8.59 7.17 -7.43
N THR A 79 -9.89 7.05 -7.13
CA THR A 79 -10.98 6.91 -8.09
C THR A 79 -11.97 8.08 -7.95
N GLY A 80 -13.07 8.08 -8.69
CA GLY A 80 -14.11 9.13 -8.58
C GLY A 80 -14.61 9.33 -7.14
N GLU A 81 -14.63 8.24 -6.36
CA GLU A 81 -14.64 8.30 -4.90
C GLU A 81 -13.31 7.77 -4.37
N MET A 82 -12.64 8.52 -3.49
CA MET A 82 -11.39 8.08 -2.89
C MET A 82 -11.65 6.95 -1.90
N LYS A 83 -10.96 5.81 -2.06
CA LYS A 83 -11.00 4.71 -1.08
C LYS A 83 -9.73 4.64 -0.28
N LYS A 84 -9.83 4.33 1.01
CA LYS A 84 -8.71 4.10 1.91
C LYS A 84 -8.83 2.72 2.55
N GLN A 85 -7.73 1.98 2.63
CA GLN A 85 -7.65 0.73 3.38
C GLN A 85 -6.42 0.79 4.28
N TYR A 86 -6.51 0.16 5.43
CA TYR A 86 -5.46 0.18 6.46
C TYR A 86 -4.94 -1.23 6.72
N GLY A 87 -3.64 -1.35 6.99
CA GLY A 87 -2.99 -2.58 7.42
C GLY A 87 -1.91 -2.26 8.43
N CYS A 88 -1.94 -2.90 9.61
CA CYS A 88 -1.00 -2.64 10.68
C CYS A 88 -0.03 -3.81 10.83
N ILE A 89 1.24 -3.50 11.03
CA ILE A 89 2.27 -4.48 11.36
C ILE A 89 2.50 -4.40 12.86
N ASP A 90 2.44 -5.57 13.50
CA ASP A 90 2.99 -5.77 14.82
C ASP A 90 4.26 -6.63 14.71
N VAL A 91 5.22 -6.37 15.59
CA VAL A 91 6.53 -7.02 15.60
C VAL A 91 6.74 -7.52 17.02
N HIS A 92 6.84 -8.83 17.18
CA HIS A 92 7.12 -9.54 18.44
C HIS A 92 8.53 -10.14 18.39
#